data_AF-G2QZU7-F1
#
_entry.id   AF-G2QZU7-F1
#
_cell.length_a   1.000
_cell.length_b   1.000
_cell.length_c   1.000
_cell.angle_alpha   90.00
_cell.angle_beta   90.00
_cell.angle_gamma   90.00
#
_symmetry.space_group_name_H-M   'P 1'
#
loop_
_entity.id
_entity.type
_entity.pdbx_description
1 polymer ?
#
loop_
_entity_poly.entity_id
_entity_poly.type
_entity_poly.pdbx_seq_one_letter_code
_entity_poly.pdbx_strand_id
1 'polypeptide(L)'
;MSSTVSTPALEPHSSQTLPPVSPSPHAARPAQGALDGDLPPLSLEILTDRADKAAALKLIADSIAQQRQQASFYLIFHPLPLAGLLAVLAVVYHFARTQNMSNELGTTMMLASGVTMTYLIGIRFLTSGYLQAAERITWDFLTPPGSAPASAGGQEDLVIGTRFGKDIIGALVLRLERPSSSEGGGSGGGRRKAHSRQNSLKGGKGVIRAWTTKLRYRGKGVGGDMLREAVRVTRERCGKDAEVGFAQEHANSVRVLPERFNKPFRRKEMRAARALESVLAEWDGRKR
;
A
#
# COMPACT_ATOMS: atom_id res chain seq x y z
N MET A 1 -82.55 -31.91 -6.82
CA MET A 1 -83.10 -31.69 -5.46
C MET A 1 -82.34 -32.60 -4.51
N SER A 2 -82.12 -32.19 -3.26
CA SER A 2 -81.16 -32.82 -2.34
C SER A 2 -81.82 -33.81 -1.37
N SER A 3 -81.04 -34.77 -0.87
CA SER A 3 -81.34 -35.54 0.35
C SER A 3 -80.05 -35.71 1.18
N THR A 4 -80.11 -35.45 2.48
CA THR A 4 -79.01 -35.49 3.46
C THR A 4 -79.15 -36.68 4.42
N VAL A 5 -78.07 -37.13 5.10
CA VAL A 5 -78.16 -37.94 6.33
C VAL A 5 -76.95 -37.84 7.29
N SER A 6 -77.26 -38.03 8.57
CA SER A 6 -76.52 -37.87 9.85
C SER A 6 -75.28 -38.76 10.13
N THR A 7 -74.38 -38.53 11.12
CA THR A 7 -73.92 -37.30 11.84
C THR A 7 -72.44 -37.43 12.37
N PRO A 8 -72.05 -37.98 13.56
CA PRO A 8 -70.74 -37.62 14.20
C PRO A 8 -69.83 -38.75 14.77
N ALA A 9 -68.56 -38.43 15.10
CA ALA A 9 -67.87 -38.85 16.35
C ALA A 9 -66.50 -38.14 16.61
N LEU A 10 -66.53 -37.06 17.42
CA LEU A 10 -65.62 -36.66 18.52
C LEU A 10 -64.06 -36.64 18.41
N GLU A 11 -63.52 -35.40 18.47
CA GLU A 11 -62.40 -34.90 19.33
C GLU A 11 -60.93 -35.43 19.15
N PRO A 12 -59.85 -34.67 19.51
CA PRO A 12 -59.82 -33.60 20.54
C PRO A 12 -59.09 -32.25 20.27
N HIS A 13 -59.68 -31.19 20.86
CA HIS A 13 -59.04 -30.08 21.62
C HIS A 13 -57.90 -29.17 21.03
N SER A 14 -58.22 -27.86 20.98
CA SER A 14 -57.42 -26.71 21.44
C SER A 14 -56.07 -26.31 20.80
N SER A 15 -56.04 -25.18 20.08
CA SER A 15 -55.49 -23.90 20.62
C SER A 15 -55.56 -22.68 19.66
N GLN A 16 -56.11 -21.58 20.19
CA GLN A 16 -55.94 -20.13 19.85
C GLN A 16 -55.67 -19.68 18.39
N THR A 17 -56.68 -19.01 17.81
CA THR A 17 -56.55 -18.09 16.67
C THR A 17 -55.88 -16.77 17.05
N LEU A 18 -54.94 -16.27 16.23
CA LEU A 18 -54.45 -14.88 16.28
C LEU A 18 -55.05 -14.03 15.14
N PRO A 19 -55.73 -12.89 15.42
CA PRO A 19 -56.18 -11.94 14.42
C PRO A 19 -55.06 -10.98 13.94
N PRO A 20 -55.22 -10.29 12.79
CA PRO A 20 -54.13 -9.55 12.14
C PRO A 20 -53.92 -8.09 12.58
N VAL A 21 -52.67 -7.65 12.36
CA VAL A 21 -52.10 -6.29 12.26
C VAL A 21 -53.04 -5.07 12.46
N SER A 22 -52.72 -4.24 13.47
CA SER A 22 -53.21 -2.85 13.59
C SER A 22 -52.27 -1.84 12.91
N PRO A 23 -52.80 -0.75 12.31
CA PRO A 23 -52.00 0.35 11.76
C PRO A 23 -51.57 1.37 12.84
N SER A 24 -50.34 1.90 12.76
CA SER A 24 -49.82 2.91 13.69
C SER A 24 -49.97 4.34 13.16
N PRO A 25 -50.57 5.28 13.92
CA PRO A 25 -50.72 6.68 13.50
C PRO A 25 -49.52 7.58 13.88
N HIS A 26 -49.17 8.47 12.95
CA HIS A 26 -48.47 9.76 13.10
C HIS A 26 -47.44 10.00 14.23
N ALA A 27 -46.18 10.09 13.79
CA ALA A 27 -45.37 11.32 13.88
C ALA A 27 -45.15 12.00 15.27
N ALA A 28 -44.25 11.44 16.07
CA ALA A 28 -43.44 12.21 17.03
C ALA A 28 -42.07 11.55 17.25
N ARG A 29 -41.12 11.71 16.31
CA ARG A 29 -39.74 11.22 16.50
C ARG A 29 -38.89 12.31 17.19
N PRO A 30 -38.46 12.14 18.46
CA PRO A 30 -37.68 13.16 19.15
C PRO A 30 -36.32 13.36 18.49
N ALA A 31 -35.89 14.62 18.39
CA ALA A 31 -34.61 15.01 17.79
C ALA A 31 -33.47 14.95 18.83
N GLN A 32 -33.06 13.73 19.20
CA GLN A 32 -31.86 13.45 20.01
C GLN A 32 -31.17 12.21 19.40
N GLY A 33 -29.86 12.18 19.11
CA GLY A 33 -28.80 13.17 19.35
C GLY A 33 -27.75 12.69 20.36
N ALA A 34 -27.37 11.41 20.34
CA ALA A 34 -26.58 10.79 21.41
C ALA A 34 -25.67 9.60 21.02
N LEU A 35 -25.40 9.31 19.73
CA LEU A 35 -24.58 8.14 19.33
C LEU A 35 -23.47 8.41 18.29
N ASP A 36 -23.44 9.56 17.63
CA ASP A 36 -22.43 9.89 16.59
C ASP A 36 -21.09 10.40 17.16
N GLY A 37 -20.71 9.96 18.37
CA GLY A 37 -19.71 10.64 19.21
C GLY A 37 -18.27 10.10 19.18
N ASP A 38 -18.03 8.86 18.72
CA ASP A 38 -16.81 8.12 19.10
C ASP A 38 -16.05 7.43 17.94
N LEU A 39 -16.38 7.77 16.68
CA LEU A 39 -15.56 7.37 15.53
C LEU A 39 -14.56 8.49 15.21
N PRO A 40 -13.26 8.34 15.53
CA PRO A 40 -12.32 9.43 15.36
C PRO A 40 -12.14 9.77 13.87
N PRO A 41 -12.16 11.06 13.48
CA PRO A 41 -12.17 11.44 12.09
C PRO A 41 -10.90 11.00 11.35
N LEU A 42 -11.10 10.55 10.11
CA LEU A 42 -10.04 10.27 9.15
C LEU A 42 -9.58 11.59 8.54
N SER A 43 -8.50 12.19 9.05
CA SER A 43 -7.95 13.43 8.49
C SER A 43 -6.84 13.16 7.49
N LEU A 44 -6.86 13.91 6.39
CA LEU A 44 -5.80 13.96 5.38
C LEU A 44 -5.14 15.33 5.48
N GLU A 45 -3.85 15.36 5.80
CA GLU A 45 -3.15 16.59 6.14
C GLU A 45 -1.74 16.64 5.54
N ILE A 46 -1.32 17.83 5.12
CA ILE A 46 0.08 18.10 4.76
C ILE A 46 0.88 18.16 6.06
N LEU A 47 1.70 17.15 6.33
CA LEU A 47 2.48 17.07 7.57
C LEU A 47 3.55 18.17 7.54
N THR A 48 3.40 19.17 8.40
CA THR A 48 4.37 20.25 8.59
C THR A 48 5.37 19.90 9.70
N ASP A 49 4.89 19.33 10.80
CA ASP A 49 5.66 18.94 11.98
C ASP A 49 6.72 17.85 11.73
N ARG A 50 7.79 17.87 12.53
CA ARG A 50 8.92 16.95 12.46
C ARG A 50 8.64 15.59 13.10
N ALA A 51 7.87 15.50 14.18
CA ALA A 51 7.53 14.20 14.78
C ALA A 51 6.58 13.42 13.86
N ASP A 52 5.58 14.09 13.26
CA ASP A 52 4.69 13.46 12.29
C ASP A 52 5.42 13.03 11.00
N LYS A 53 6.31 13.87 10.45
CA LYS A 53 7.19 13.47 9.32
C LYS A 53 8.05 12.25 9.66
N ALA A 54 8.58 12.16 10.89
CA ALA A 54 9.35 11.00 11.33
C ALA A 54 8.48 9.72 11.36
N ALA A 55 7.26 9.81 11.90
CA ALA A 55 6.31 8.70 11.93
C ALA A 55 5.86 8.28 10.53
N ALA A 56 5.68 9.22 9.60
CA ALA A 56 5.39 8.95 8.19
C ALA A 56 6.55 8.23 7.48
N LEU A 57 7.80 8.69 7.65
CA LEU A 57 8.99 8.00 7.12
C LEU A 57 9.13 6.59 7.70
N LYS A 58 8.92 6.42 9.01
CA LYS A 58 8.92 5.10 9.66
C LYS A 58 7.86 4.18 9.05
N LEU A 59 6.65 4.66 8.79
CA LEU A 59 5.57 3.86 8.16
C LEU A 59 5.95 3.42 6.72
N ILE A 60 6.73 4.25 6.00
CA ILE A 60 7.30 3.88 4.69
C ILE A 60 8.38 2.80 4.86
N ALA A 61 9.36 2.98 5.75
CA ALA A 61 10.42 2.01 6.02
C ALA A 61 9.86 0.64 6.50
N ASP A 62 8.90 0.65 7.43
CA ASP A 62 8.15 -0.53 7.89
C ASP A 62 7.43 -1.25 6.72
N SER A 63 6.99 -0.51 5.71
CA SER A 63 6.36 -1.11 4.53
C SER A 63 7.36 -1.78 3.57
N ILE A 64 8.62 -1.33 3.51
CA ILE A 64 9.71 -2.06 2.83
C ILE A 64 10.17 -3.27 3.64
N ALA A 65 10.21 -3.18 4.98
CA ALA A 65 10.44 -4.34 5.83
C ALA A 65 9.37 -5.43 5.61
N GLN A 66 8.09 -5.04 5.44
CA GLN A 66 7.03 -5.96 5.01
C GLN A 66 7.25 -6.52 3.59
N GLN A 67 7.77 -5.72 2.64
CA GLN A 67 8.15 -6.24 1.33
C GLN A 67 9.20 -7.35 1.43
N ARG A 68 10.25 -7.16 2.27
CA ARG A 68 11.28 -8.16 2.53
C ARG A 68 10.71 -9.48 3.04
N GLN A 69 9.82 -9.44 4.03
CA GLN A 69 9.20 -10.65 4.58
C GLN A 69 8.38 -11.40 3.50
N GLN A 70 7.65 -10.67 2.67
CA GLN A 70 6.87 -11.26 1.56
C GLN A 70 7.75 -11.77 0.42
N ALA A 71 8.90 -11.14 0.17
CA ALA A 71 9.92 -11.62 -0.77
C ALA A 71 10.53 -12.96 -0.27
N SER A 72 10.91 -13.04 1.00
CA SER A 72 11.42 -14.28 1.60
C SER A 72 10.41 -15.41 1.55
N PHE A 73 9.15 -15.16 1.93
CA PHE A 73 8.07 -16.15 1.84
C PHE A 73 7.87 -16.63 0.41
N TYR A 74 7.79 -15.71 -0.56
CA TYR A 74 7.60 -16.09 -1.97
C TYR A 74 8.77 -16.89 -2.52
N LEU A 75 10.02 -16.60 -2.11
CA LEU A 75 11.19 -17.41 -2.48
C LEU A 75 11.14 -18.82 -1.87
N ILE A 76 10.84 -18.95 -0.58
CA ILE A 76 10.80 -20.25 0.13
C ILE A 76 9.82 -21.21 -0.56
N PHE A 77 8.65 -20.71 -0.97
CA PHE A 77 7.57 -21.47 -1.60
C PHE A 77 7.55 -21.40 -3.14
N HIS A 78 8.59 -20.86 -3.79
CA HIS A 78 8.66 -20.88 -5.25
C HIS A 78 9.10 -22.28 -5.75
N PRO A 79 8.46 -22.85 -6.79
CA PRO A 79 8.74 -24.23 -7.21
C PRO A 79 10.19 -24.47 -7.67
N LEU A 80 10.85 -23.47 -8.27
CA LEU A 80 12.26 -23.62 -8.70
C LEU A 80 13.25 -23.85 -7.54
N PRO A 81 13.40 -22.95 -6.54
CA PRO A 81 14.30 -23.19 -5.41
C PRO A 81 13.86 -24.39 -4.55
N LEU A 82 12.54 -24.63 -4.41
CA LEU A 82 12.03 -25.79 -3.67
C LEU A 82 12.35 -27.12 -4.36
N ALA A 83 12.26 -27.20 -5.70
CA ALA A 83 12.71 -28.37 -6.45
C ALA A 83 14.23 -28.57 -6.36
N GLY A 84 15.02 -27.48 -6.34
CA GLY A 84 16.46 -27.54 -6.09
C GLY A 84 16.79 -28.11 -4.70
N LEU A 85 16.09 -27.66 -3.66
CA LEU A 85 16.22 -28.19 -2.30
C LEU A 85 15.86 -29.69 -2.24
N LEU A 86 14.73 -30.09 -2.84
CA LEU A 86 14.32 -31.50 -2.89
C LEU A 86 15.31 -32.37 -3.67
N ALA A 87 15.90 -31.87 -4.76
CA ALA A 87 16.92 -32.60 -5.51
C ALA A 87 18.18 -32.84 -4.67
N VAL A 88 18.67 -31.82 -3.93
CA VAL A 88 19.83 -31.99 -3.03
C VAL A 88 19.51 -32.97 -1.89
N LEU A 89 18.32 -32.88 -1.28
CA LEU A 89 17.89 -33.82 -0.24
C LEU A 89 17.74 -35.25 -0.78
N ALA A 90 17.26 -35.43 -2.02
CA ALA A 90 17.19 -36.73 -2.67
C ALA A 90 18.58 -37.32 -2.97
N VAL A 91 19.57 -36.49 -3.34
CA VAL A 91 20.97 -36.92 -3.50
C VAL A 91 21.57 -37.34 -2.14
N VAL A 92 21.36 -36.58 -1.07
CA VAL A 92 21.81 -36.94 0.29
C VAL A 92 21.19 -38.27 0.74
N TYR A 93 19.87 -38.44 0.55
CA TYR A 93 19.16 -39.67 0.88
C TYR A 93 19.67 -40.87 0.04
N HIS A 94 19.87 -40.67 -1.27
CA HIS A 94 20.40 -41.72 -2.14
C HIS A 94 21.82 -42.14 -1.72
N PHE A 95 22.69 -41.18 -1.42
CA PHE A 95 24.06 -41.43 -0.99
C PHE A 95 24.09 -42.23 0.32
N ALA A 96 23.35 -41.80 1.34
CA ALA A 96 23.23 -42.52 2.61
C ALA A 96 22.71 -43.96 2.44
N ARG A 97 21.74 -44.16 1.54
CA ARG A 97 21.22 -45.49 1.18
C ARG A 97 22.28 -46.36 0.49
N THR A 98 23.08 -45.80 -0.43
CA THR A 98 24.15 -46.54 -1.12
C THR A 98 25.37 -46.85 -0.25
N GLN A 99 25.67 -46.01 0.74
CA GLN A 99 26.71 -46.24 1.75
C GLN A 99 26.28 -47.26 2.82
N ASN A 100 25.08 -47.84 2.69
CA ASN A 100 24.44 -48.72 3.68
C ASN A 100 24.39 -48.11 5.10
N MET A 101 24.30 -46.77 5.17
CA MET A 101 24.48 -45.93 6.36
C MET A 101 23.23 -45.90 7.26
N SER A 102 22.43 -46.97 7.25
CA SER A 102 21.09 -47.05 7.87
C SER A 102 21.10 -46.95 9.39
N ASN A 103 22.20 -47.37 10.04
CA ASN A 103 22.42 -47.18 11.48
C ASN A 103 22.77 -45.72 11.85
N GLU A 104 23.09 -44.85 10.89
CA GLU A 104 23.47 -43.45 11.13
C GLU A 104 22.36 -42.45 10.74
N LEU A 105 21.12 -42.75 11.14
CA LEU A 105 19.97 -41.83 11.01
C LEU A 105 20.30 -40.41 11.50
N GLY A 106 21.03 -40.26 12.60
CA GLY A 106 21.50 -38.97 13.11
C GLY A 106 22.35 -38.18 12.12
N THR A 107 23.35 -38.81 11.49
CA THR A 107 24.22 -38.20 10.48
C THR A 107 23.41 -37.73 9.26
N THR A 108 22.41 -38.52 8.82
CA THR A 108 21.53 -38.12 7.71
C THR A 108 20.64 -36.92 8.05
N MET A 109 20.09 -36.86 9.28
CA MET A 109 19.30 -35.72 9.75
C MET A 109 20.15 -34.46 9.97
N MET A 110 21.41 -34.61 10.38
CA MET A 110 22.37 -33.51 10.49
C MET A 110 22.68 -32.92 9.11
N LEU A 111 22.91 -33.76 8.09
CA LEU A 111 23.11 -33.30 6.71
C LEU A 111 21.86 -32.63 6.14
N ALA A 112 20.66 -33.21 6.34
CA ALA A 112 19.41 -32.61 5.88
C ALA A 112 19.10 -31.26 6.55
N SER A 113 19.38 -31.12 7.85
CA SER A 113 19.24 -29.84 8.56
C SER A 113 20.30 -28.82 8.13
N GLY A 114 21.54 -29.23 7.87
CA GLY A 114 22.57 -28.38 7.27
C GLY A 114 22.21 -27.85 5.87
N VAL A 115 21.66 -28.71 5.01
CA VAL A 115 21.18 -28.34 3.66
C VAL A 115 20.01 -27.34 3.74
N THR A 116 19.01 -27.61 4.58
CA THR A 116 17.85 -26.71 4.75
C THR A 116 18.23 -25.39 5.42
N MET A 117 19.17 -25.37 6.37
CA MET A 117 19.71 -24.14 6.95
C MET A 117 20.47 -23.32 5.90
N THR A 118 21.31 -23.95 5.09
CA THR A 118 22.06 -23.29 4.00
C THR A 118 21.11 -22.67 2.96
N TYR A 119 20.02 -23.37 2.62
CA TYR A 119 18.96 -22.86 1.76
C TYR A 119 18.29 -21.59 2.32
N LEU A 120 17.93 -21.59 3.60
CA LEU A 120 17.33 -20.42 4.26
C LEU A 120 18.31 -19.25 4.39
N ILE A 121 19.60 -19.51 4.62
CA ILE A 121 20.67 -18.49 4.59
C ILE A 121 20.78 -17.88 3.20
N GLY A 122 20.77 -18.69 2.13
CA GLY A 122 20.78 -18.20 0.75
C GLY A 122 19.60 -17.26 0.43
N ILE A 123 18.39 -17.61 0.86
CA ILE A 123 17.20 -16.75 0.72
C ILE A 123 17.34 -15.47 1.56
N ARG A 124 17.91 -15.54 2.77
CA ARG A 124 18.20 -14.36 3.61
C ARG A 124 19.23 -13.43 2.96
N PHE A 125 20.21 -13.97 2.25
CA PHE A 125 21.19 -13.20 1.48
C PHE A 125 20.56 -12.53 0.27
N LEU A 126 19.81 -13.25 -0.56
CA LEU A 126 19.09 -12.71 -1.72
C LEU A 126 18.07 -11.61 -1.35
N THR A 127 17.53 -11.65 -0.14
CA THR A 127 16.58 -10.63 0.37
C THR A 127 17.25 -9.53 1.21
N SER A 128 18.59 -9.49 1.29
CA SER A 128 19.32 -8.50 2.08
C SER A 128 19.21 -7.07 1.54
N GLY A 129 19.19 -6.89 0.22
CA GLY A 129 19.08 -5.56 -0.41
C GLY A 129 17.80 -4.78 -0.02
N TYR A 130 16.73 -5.46 0.39
CA TYR A 130 15.52 -4.80 0.90
C TYR A 130 15.74 -4.13 2.26
N LEU A 131 16.71 -4.61 3.05
CA LEU A 131 17.08 -3.97 4.31
C LEU A 131 17.83 -2.65 4.03
N GLN A 132 18.84 -2.70 3.16
CA GLN A 132 19.58 -1.51 2.71
C GLN A 132 18.66 -0.46 2.04
N ALA A 133 17.64 -0.91 1.30
CA ALA A 133 16.63 -0.03 0.73
C ALA A 133 15.74 0.64 1.79
N ALA A 134 15.41 -0.05 2.89
CA ALA A 134 14.67 0.52 4.00
C ALA A 134 15.51 1.50 4.83
N GLU A 135 16.78 1.18 5.09
CA GLU A 135 17.74 2.04 5.81
C GLU A 135 17.96 3.39 5.10
N ARG A 136 17.92 3.40 3.75
CA ARG A 136 17.98 4.61 2.92
C ARG A 136 16.73 5.51 3.04
N ILE A 137 15.64 5.05 3.67
CA ILE A 137 14.46 5.90 3.96
C ILE A 137 14.62 6.54 5.34
N THR A 138 15.66 7.36 5.41
CA THR A 138 15.96 8.29 6.51
C THR A 138 15.59 9.72 6.05
N TRP A 139 15.82 10.75 6.86
CA TRP A 139 15.54 12.16 6.51
C TRP A 139 16.12 12.60 5.16
N ASP A 140 17.29 12.08 4.80
CA ASP A 140 17.95 12.34 3.51
C ASP A 140 17.09 11.92 2.30
N PHE A 141 16.14 11.00 2.48
CA PHE A 141 15.18 10.64 1.45
C PHE A 141 14.27 11.82 1.05
N LEU A 142 13.94 12.74 1.98
CA LEU A 142 13.12 13.92 1.67
C LEU A 142 13.93 15.05 1.00
N THR A 143 15.26 14.97 1.06
CA THR A 143 16.19 15.93 0.44
C THR A 143 16.48 15.51 -1.01
N PRO A 144 16.51 16.43 -1.99
CA PRO A 144 16.96 16.09 -3.34
C PRO A 144 18.49 15.85 -3.34
N PRO A 145 18.99 14.69 -3.82
CA PRO A 145 20.42 14.43 -3.91
C PRO A 145 21.05 15.42 -4.90
N GLY A 146 21.91 16.31 -4.40
CA GLY A 146 22.54 17.39 -5.17
C GLY A 146 22.22 18.81 -4.69
N SER A 147 21.30 19.01 -3.73
CA SER A 147 21.15 20.34 -3.10
C SER A 147 22.32 20.65 -2.16
N ALA A 148 23.22 21.53 -2.60
CA ALA A 148 24.18 22.20 -1.72
C ALA A 148 23.45 22.93 -0.57
N PRO A 149 24.07 23.06 0.62
CA PRO A 149 23.40 23.65 1.78
C PRO A 149 22.92 25.09 1.50
N ALA A 150 21.62 25.31 1.71
CA ALA A 150 20.95 26.61 1.66
C ALA A 150 21.07 27.45 0.37
N SER A 151 21.51 26.89 -0.76
CA SER A 151 21.59 27.63 -2.04
C SER A 151 21.37 26.75 -3.28
N ALA A 152 20.78 27.36 -4.33
CA ALA A 152 20.42 26.75 -5.61
C ALA A 152 19.20 25.79 -5.67
N GLY A 153 18.13 26.10 -4.91
CA GLY A 153 16.77 26.00 -5.46
C GLY A 153 16.12 24.63 -5.64
N GLY A 154 16.69 23.55 -5.08
CA GLY A 154 15.98 22.28 -4.87
C GLY A 154 14.74 22.50 -3.99
N GLN A 155 13.62 21.87 -4.35
CA GLN A 155 12.35 21.99 -3.61
C GLN A 155 12.22 20.85 -2.59
N GLU A 156 11.75 21.16 -1.39
CA GLU A 156 11.48 20.17 -0.33
C GLU A 156 10.35 19.22 -0.74
N ASP A 157 10.51 17.92 -0.47
CA ASP A 157 9.47 16.93 -0.72
C ASP A 157 8.29 17.12 0.25
N LEU A 158 7.08 17.18 -0.30
CA LEU A 158 5.86 17.38 0.47
C LEU A 158 5.37 16.03 1.04
N VAL A 159 5.26 15.94 2.36
CA VAL A 159 4.72 14.75 3.02
C VAL A 159 3.24 14.94 3.32
N ILE A 160 2.38 14.11 2.73
CA ILE A 160 0.94 14.04 3.01
C ILE A 160 0.69 12.82 3.90
N GLY A 161 0.14 13.06 5.08
CA GLY A 161 -0.21 12.04 6.06
C GLY A 161 -1.71 11.79 6.09
N THR A 162 -2.09 10.57 6.47
CA THR A 162 -3.45 10.28 6.90
C THR A 162 -3.44 9.88 8.37
N ARG A 163 -4.20 10.59 9.20
CA ARG A 163 -4.37 10.29 10.63
C ARG A 163 -5.75 9.66 10.86
N PHE A 164 -5.81 8.75 11.82
CA PHE A 164 -7.05 8.22 12.37
C PHE A 164 -6.99 8.38 13.90
N GLY A 165 -7.69 9.37 14.42
CA GLY A 165 -7.54 9.81 15.80
C GLY A 165 -6.14 10.41 16.03
N LYS A 166 -5.30 9.72 16.81
CA LYS A 166 -3.90 10.14 17.08
C LYS A 166 -2.88 9.45 16.16
N ASP A 167 -3.24 8.29 15.62
CA ASP A 167 -2.36 7.40 14.86
C ASP A 167 -2.19 7.85 13.40
N ILE A 168 -0.95 7.98 12.90
CA ILE A 168 -0.73 8.02 11.45
C ILE A 168 -0.94 6.61 10.87
N ILE A 169 -1.81 6.52 9.86
CA ILE A 169 -2.19 5.27 9.18
C ILE A 169 -1.83 5.27 7.69
N GLY A 170 -1.48 6.42 7.10
CA GLY A 170 -1.06 6.56 5.71
C GLY A 170 0.05 7.59 5.57
N ALA A 171 1.00 7.34 4.66
CA ALA A 171 2.10 8.25 4.34
C ALA A 171 2.35 8.29 2.82
N LEU A 172 2.38 9.50 2.26
CA LEU A 172 2.65 9.78 0.85
C LEU A 172 3.71 10.89 0.78
N VAL A 173 4.71 10.73 -0.09
CA VAL A 173 5.76 11.72 -0.35
C VAL A 173 5.63 12.17 -1.79
N LEU A 174 5.30 13.44 -1.98
CA LEU A 174 5.07 14.10 -3.26
C LEU A 174 6.19 15.12 -3.51
N ARG A 175 7.02 14.87 -4.51
CA ARG A 175 7.89 15.90 -5.09
C ARG A 175 7.10 16.70 -6.10
N LEU A 176 7.27 18.03 -6.10
CA LEU A 176 6.83 18.87 -7.21
C LEU A 176 8.06 19.18 -8.06
N GLU A 177 7.97 18.92 -9.37
CA GLU A 177 9.02 19.23 -10.33
C GLU A 177 8.55 20.36 -11.24
N ARG A 178 9.41 21.37 -11.43
CA ARG A 178 9.13 22.48 -12.36
C ARG A 178 9.02 21.96 -13.80
N PRO A 179 8.32 22.68 -14.71
CA PRO A 179 8.40 22.36 -16.12
C PRO A 179 9.87 22.36 -16.55
N SER A 180 10.33 21.27 -17.16
CA SER A 180 11.64 21.23 -17.79
C SER A 180 11.61 22.11 -19.03
N SER A 181 12.15 23.33 -18.92
CA SER A 181 12.60 24.08 -20.09
C SER A 181 13.68 23.24 -20.78
N SER A 182 13.26 22.56 -21.85
CA SER A 182 14.00 21.61 -22.70
C SER A 182 15.53 21.61 -22.56
N GLU A 183 16.10 20.42 -22.35
CA GLU A 183 17.52 20.17 -22.62
C GLU A 183 17.79 20.41 -24.11
N GLY A 184 18.19 21.64 -24.45
CA GLY A 184 18.09 22.15 -25.82
C GLY A 184 18.64 23.58 -25.96
N GLY A 185 19.93 23.75 -25.63
CA GLY A 185 20.82 24.85 -26.05
C GLY A 185 20.25 26.28 -26.15
N GLY A 186 20.57 27.15 -25.19
CA GLY A 186 20.31 28.59 -25.31
C GLY A 186 20.96 29.46 -24.24
N SER A 187 22.14 30.03 -24.52
CA SER A 187 22.71 31.08 -23.68
C SER A 187 21.92 32.38 -23.87
N GLY A 188 21.30 32.89 -22.79
CA GLY A 188 20.47 34.10 -22.84
C GLY A 188 20.37 34.79 -21.48
N GLY A 189 21.16 35.85 -21.27
CA GLY A 189 21.22 36.56 -20.00
C GLY A 189 19.90 37.27 -19.64
N GLY A 190 19.32 36.94 -18.48
CA GLY A 190 17.99 37.42 -18.08
C GLY A 190 17.85 37.72 -16.58
N ARG A 191 18.54 38.76 -16.08
CA ARG A 191 18.57 39.17 -14.66
C ARG A 191 17.21 39.72 -14.16
N ARG A 192 16.20 38.86 -13.99
CA ARG A 192 14.82 39.23 -13.60
C ARG A 192 14.46 38.78 -12.18
N LYS A 193 13.79 39.70 -11.44
CA LYS A 193 13.56 39.67 -9.99
C LYS A 193 12.93 38.37 -9.46
N ALA A 194 13.41 37.91 -8.30
CA ALA A 194 12.96 36.72 -7.59
C ALA A 194 11.59 36.88 -6.87
N HIS A 195 10.58 37.45 -7.55
CA HIS A 195 9.34 37.92 -6.92
C HIS A 195 8.09 37.05 -7.17
N SER A 196 8.25 35.83 -7.71
CA SER A 196 7.13 34.87 -7.80
C SER A 196 7.58 33.40 -7.71
N ARG A 197 7.93 32.96 -6.49
CA ARG A 197 8.22 31.54 -6.21
C ARG A 197 7.03 30.63 -6.57
N GLN A 198 5.80 31.10 -6.35
CA GLN A 198 4.57 30.36 -6.62
C GLN A 198 4.27 30.19 -8.12
N ASN A 199 4.55 31.19 -8.97
CA ASN A 199 4.37 31.06 -10.42
C ASN A 199 5.49 30.25 -11.10
N SER A 200 6.59 29.92 -10.40
CA SER A 200 7.70 29.10 -10.93
C SER A 200 7.40 27.59 -11.05
N LEU A 201 6.28 27.14 -10.48
CA LEU A 201 5.77 25.77 -10.59
C LEU A 201 4.72 25.59 -11.70
N LYS A 202 4.27 26.68 -12.33
CA LYS A 202 3.15 26.66 -13.27
C LYS A 202 3.52 25.91 -14.56
N GLY A 203 2.81 24.83 -14.87
CA GLY A 203 3.16 23.86 -15.91
C GLY A 203 4.07 22.71 -15.44
N GLY A 204 4.35 22.62 -14.12
CA GLY A 204 5.11 21.53 -13.53
C GLY A 204 4.30 20.25 -13.34
N LYS A 205 4.95 19.22 -12.80
CA LYS A 205 4.39 17.87 -12.58
C LYS A 205 4.58 17.42 -11.13
N GLY A 206 3.66 16.60 -10.64
CA GLY A 206 3.72 15.94 -9.33
C GLY A 206 4.30 14.53 -9.44
N VAL A 207 5.37 14.25 -8.70
CA VAL A 207 6.09 12.98 -8.72
C VAL A 207 5.97 12.32 -7.34
N ILE A 208 5.16 11.27 -7.25
CA ILE A 208 4.92 10.51 -6.02
C ILE A 208 6.11 9.55 -5.79
N ARG A 209 6.97 9.90 -4.82
CA ARG A 209 8.18 9.16 -4.46
C ARG A 209 7.94 8.07 -3.42
N ALA A 210 6.90 8.18 -2.63
CA ALA A 210 6.42 7.11 -1.75
C ALA A 210 4.91 7.23 -1.57
N TRP A 211 4.22 6.09 -1.41
CA TRP A 211 2.81 6.01 -1.03
C TRP A 211 2.59 4.67 -0.34
N THR A 212 2.03 4.70 0.86
CA THR A 212 1.84 3.52 1.70
C THR A 212 0.72 3.73 2.73
N THR A 213 0.13 2.63 3.17
CA THR A 213 -0.88 2.60 4.24
C THR A 213 -0.61 1.44 5.18
N LYS A 214 -0.92 1.65 6.46
CA LYS A 214 -0.79 0.69 7.57
C LYS A 214 -1.67 -0.53 7.27
N LEU A 215 -1.14 -1.74 7.43
CA LEU A 215 -1.73 -2.99 6.91
C LEU A 215 -3.22 -3.17 7.26
N ARG A 216 -3.63 -2.81 8.49
CA ARG A 216 -5.03 -2.89 8.99
C ARG A 216 -6.03 -1.94 8.33
N TYR A 217 -5.55 -1.00 7.50
CA TYR A 217 -6.34 0.02 6.80
C TYR A 217 -6.27 -0.12 5.27
N ARG A 218 -5.49 -1.09 4.75
CA ARG A 218 -5.47 -1.41 3.31
C ARG A 218 -6.85 -1.95 2.88
N GLY A 219 -7.29 -1.56 1.69
CA GLY A 219 -8.62 -1.93 1.15
C GLY A 219 -9.79 -1.04 1.61
N LYS A 220 -9.59 -0.13 2.58
CA LYS A 220 -10.65 0.72 3.14
C LYS A 220 -10.79 2.10 2.46
N GLY A 221 -10.56 2.21 1.16
CA GLY A 221 -10.55 3.50 0.43
C GLY A 221 -9.29 4.34 0.66
N VAL A 222 -8.90 4.55 1.92
CA VAL A 222 -7.82 5.45 2.43
C VAL A 222 -6.69 5.78 1.45
N GLY A 223 -6.05 4.75 0.86
CA GLY A 223 -4.94 4.96 -0.06
C GLY A 223 -5.31 5.75 -1.33
N GLY A 224 -6.51 5.54 -1.89
CA GLY A 224 -7.01 6.31 -3.03
C GLY A 224 -7.37 7.75 -2.65
N ASP A 225 -7.86 7.96 -1.43
CA ASP A 225 -8.16 9.30 -0.91
C ASP A 225 -6.87 10.13 -0.80
N MET A 226 -5.76 9.53 -0.36
CA MET A 226 -4.43 10.15 -0.41
C MET A 226 -3.98 10.52 -1.83
N LEU A 227 -4.31 9.71 -2.84
CA LEU A 227 -3.98 10.01 -4.23
C LEU A 227 -4.82 11.20 -4.76
N ARG A 228 -6.11 11.31 -4.37
CA ARG A 228 -6.93 12.49 -4.69
C ARG A 228 -6.35 13.77 -4.09
N GLU A 229 -5.92 13.71 -2.82
CA GLU A 229 -5.25 14.85 -2.17
C GLU A 229 -3.92 15.21 -2.85
N ALA A 230 -3.10 14.22 -3.22
CA ALA A 230 -1.86 14.46 -3.95
C ALA A 230 -2.11 15.11 -5.33
N VAL A 231 -3.15 14.68 -6.05
CA VAL A 231 -3.57 15.31 -7.32
C VAL A 231 -4.09 16.72 -7.10
N ARG A 232 -4.95 16.95 -6.08
CA ARG A 232 -5.45 18.29 -5.75
C ARG A 232 -4.30 19.25 -5.44
N VAL A 233 -3.42 18.88 -4.51
CA VAL A 233 -2.29 19.73 -4.09
C VAL A 233 -1.28 19.94 -5.23
N THR A 234 -1.09 18.96 -6.13
CA THR A 234 -0.29 19.18 -7.34
C THR A 234 -0.94 20.21 -8.24
N ARG A 235 -2.23 20.09 -8.57
CA ARG A 235 -2.92 21.00 -9.50
C ARG A 235 -3.14 22.41 -8.90
N GLU A 236 -3.29 22.52 -7.58
CA GLU A 236 -3.28 23.80 -6.85
C GLU A 236 -1.94 24.55 -6.98
N ARG A 237 -0.81 23.82 -6.92
CA ARG A 237 0.54 24.41 -6.88
C ARG A 237 1.21 24.53 -8.25
N CYS A 238 0.90 23.63 -9.17
CA CYS A 238 1.53 23.54 -10.50
C CYS A 238 0.58 23.89 -11.66
N GLY A 239 -0.73 24.04 -11.40
CA GLY A 239 -1.74 24.41 -12.39
C GLY A 239 -2.71 23.28 -12.75
N LYS A 240 -3.86 23.63 -13.34
CA LYS A 240 -5.00 22.72 -13.59
C LYS A 240 -4.68 21.52 -14.50
N ASP A 241 -3.60 21.64 -15.26
CA ASP A 241 -3.16 20.71 -16.31
C ASP A 241 -1.80 20.07 -15.96
N ALA A 242 -1.37 20.19 -14.69
CA ALA A 242 -0.17 19.54 -14.17
C ALA A 242 -0.34 18.02 -14.12
N GLU A 243 0.60 17.31 -14.73
CA GLU A 243 0.66 15.84 -14.71
C GLU A 243 0.98 15.31 -13.31
N VAL A 244 0.49 14.11 -12.98
CA VAL A 244 0.82 13.42 -11.72
C VAL A 244 1.19 11.97 -12.03
N GLY A 245 2.37 11.55 -11.58
CA GLY A 245 2.89 10.21 -11.80
C GLY A 245 3.64 9.67 -10.58
N PHE A 246 3.94 8.37 -10.58
CA PHE A 246 4.89 7.80 -9.62
C PHE A 246 6.33 8.01 -10.11
N ALA A 247 7.27 8.16 -9.18
CA ALA A 247 8.70 8.17 -9.51
C ALA A 247 9.13 6.80 -10.06
N GLN A 248 10.06 6.78 -11.02
CA GLN A 248 10.65 5.54 -11.53
C GLN A 248 11.30 4.72 -10.40
N GLU A 249 12.09 5.40 -9.57
CA GLU A 249 12.61 4.87 -8.29
C GLU A 249 11.79 5.43 -7.12
N HIS A 250 10.59 4.88 -6.92
CA HIS A 250 9.75 5.15 -5.76
C HIS A 250 9.99 4.11 -4.66
N ALA A 251 9.75 4.46 -3.38
CA ALA A 251 10.05 3.59 -2.23
C ALA A 251 9.57 2.13 -2.37
N ASN A 252 8.41 1.93 -3.00
CA ASN A 252 7.83 0.60 -3.26
C ASN A 252 8.25 -0.11 -4.58
N SER A 253 9.06 0.47 -5.47
CA SER A 253 9.42 -0.13 -6.79
C SER A 253 10.71 -0.95 -6.75
N VAL A 254 11.42 -0.96 -5.63
CA VAL A 254 12.72 -1.62 -5.44
C VAL A 254 12.63 -3.13 -5.72
N ARG A 255 13.33 -3.58 -6.78
CA ARG A 255 13.36 -4.97 -7.26
C ARG A 255 14.74 -5.59 -7.00
N VAL A 256 14.94 -6.14 -5.81
CA VAL A 256 16.20 -6.80 -5.42
C VAL A 256 16.32 -8.21 -6.03
N LEU A 257 15.19 -8.88 -6.26
CA LEU A 257 15.17 -10.26 -6.76
C LEU A 257 15.27 -10.32 -8.30
N PRO A 258 15.74 -11.45 -8.87
CA PRO A 258 15.67 -11.69 -10.32
C PRO A 258 14.23 -11.64 -10.84
N GLU A 259 14.04 -11.18 -12.08
CA GLU A 259 12.73 -10.87 -12.66
C GLU A 259 11.65 -11.95 -12.49
N ARG A 260 12.05 -13.23 -12.60
CA ARG A 260 11.16 -14.40 -12.48
C ARG A 260 10.38 -14.38 -11.14
N PHE A 261 10.99 -13.86 -10.08
CA PHE A 261 10.42 -13.74 -8.74
C PHE A 261 9.69 -12.41 -8.48
N ASN A 262 9.82 -11.41 -9.37
CA ASN A 262 9.20 -10.08 -9.19
C ASN A 262 7.72 -10.00 -9.60
N LYS A 263 7.13 -11.10 -10.13
CA LYS A 263 5.71 -11.18 -10.53
C LYS A 263 4.71 -10.64 -9.49
N PRO A 264 4.75 -11.01 -8.18
CA PRO A 264 3.83 -10.46 -7.19
C PRO A 264 4.06 -8.98 -6.87
N PHE A 265 5.28 -8.46 -7.05
CA PHE A 265 5.60 -7.04 -6.87
C PHE A 265 5.07 -6.21 -8.04
N ARG A 266 5.35 -6.63 -9.29
CA ARG A 266 4.75 -6.04 -10.50
C ARG A 266 3.22 -6.01 -10.44
N ARG A 267 2.59 -7.05 -9.88
CA ARG A 267 1.12 -7.08 -9.66
C ARG A 267 0.61 -6.05 -8.64
N LYS A 268 1.41 -5.62 -7.67
CA LYS A 268 1.06 -4.51 -6.76
C LYS A 268 1.31 -3.16 -7.40
N GLU A 269 2.42 -3.03 -8.11
CA GLU A 269 2.84 -1.85 -8.87
C GLU A 269 1.78 -1.47 -9.93
N MET A 270 1.30 -2.44 -10.72
CA MET A 270 0.19 -2.24 -11.66
C MET A 270 -1.14 -1.86 -10.97
N ARG A 271 -1.37 -2.27 -9.72
CA ARG A 271 -2.56 -1.81 -8.96
C ARG A 271 -2.38 -0.37 -8.46
N ALA A 272 -1.15 0.04 -8.15
CA ALA A 272 -0.83 1.42 -7.78
C ALA A 272 -1.02 2.37 -8.97
N ALA A 273 -0.45 2.01 -10.14
CA ALA A 273 -0.66 2.74 -11.39
C ALA A 273 -2.15 2.89 -11.71
N ARG A 274 -2.91 1.79 -11.75
CA ARG A 274 -4.37 1.82 -11.99
C ARG A 274 -5.16 2.63 -10.97
N ALA A 275 -4.74 2.67 -9.70
CA ALA A 275 -5.37 3.51 -8.69
C ALA A 275 -5.16 5.01 -9.02
N LEU A 276 -3.94 5.41 -9.38
CA LEU A 276 -3.65 6.78 -9.80
C LEU A 276 -4.36 7.15 -11.12
N GLU A 277 -4.35 6.25 -12.12
CA GLU A 277 -5.11 6.39 -13.37
C GLU A 277 -6.61 6.61 -13.10
N SER A 278 -7.21 5.83 -12.20
CA SER A 278 -8.63 5.96 -11.85
C SER A 278 -8.94 7.29 -11.15
N VAL A 279 -8.04 7.78 -10.29
CA VAL A 279 -8.16 9.08 -9.61
C VAL A 279 -8.00 10.25 -10.59
N LEU A 280 -7.10 10.14 -11.57
CA LEU A 280 -6.94 11.14 -12.62
C LEU A 280 -8.17 11.19 -13.53
N ALA A 281 -8.71 10.02 -13.92
CA ALA A 281 -9.93 9.93 -14.71
C ALA A 281 -11.16 10.47 -13.95
N GLU A 282 -11.30 10.19 -12.65
CA GLU A 282 -12.32 10.78 -11.77
C GLU A 282 -12.22 12.32 -11.76
N TRP A 283 -10.98 12.84 -11.64
CA TRP A 283 -10.72 14.28 -11.55
C TRP A 283 -10.98 15.02 -12.87
N ASP A 284 -10.53 14.48 -14.01
CA ASP A 284 -10.74 15.10 -15.32
C ASP A 284 -12.15 14.87 -15.88
N GLY A 285 -12.86 13.83 -15.41
CA GLY A 285 -14.30 13.71 -15.58
C GLY A 285 -15.06 14.85 -14.89
N ARG A 286 -14.60 15.27 -13.69
CA ARG A 286 -15.14 16.40 -12.92
C ARG A 286 -14.73 17.79 -13.46
N LYS A 287 -14.02 17.84 -14.59
CA LYS A 287 -13.57 19.06 -15.29
C LYS A 287 -14.44 19.38 -16.52
N ARG A 288 -15.41 18.52 -16.84
CA ARG A 288 -16.42 18.69 -17.89
C ARG A 288 -17.76 19.07 -17.30
#